data_AF-A0A534LR42-F1
#
_entry.id   AF-A0A534LR42-F1
#
_cell.length_a   1.000
_cell.length_b   1.000
_cell.length_c   1.000
_cell.angle_alpha   90.00
_cell.angle_beta   90.00
_cell.angle_gamma   90.00
#
_symmetry.space_group_name_H-M   'P 1'
#
loop_
_entity.id
_entity.type
_entity.pdbx_description
1 polymer ?
#
loop_
_entity_poly.entity_id
_entity_poly.type
_entity_poly.pdbx_seq_one_letter_code
_entity_poly.pdbx_strand_id
1 'polypeptide(L)' 'AVGLIKRSVTEGLEMPMYEGFALERELQNRLFAMADAKEGFRAFLEKRKPAFQGK' A
#
# COMPACT_ATOMS: atom_id res chain seq x y z
N ALA A 1 -5.41 -2.22 1.14
CA ALA A 1 -4.07 -2.60 0.62
C ALA A 1 -4.09 -3.17 -0.80
N VAL A 2 -4.65 -4.37 -1.03
CA VAL A 2 -4.58 -5.09 -2.32
C VAL A 2 -5.11 -4.25 -3.50
N GLY A 3 -6.23 -3.54 -3.32
CA GLY A 3 -6.79 -2.69 -4.37
C GLY A 3 -5.86 -1.54 -4.82
N LEU A 4 -5.17 -0.90 -3.88
CA LEU A 4 -4.23 0.18 -4.19
C LEU A 4 -3.01 -0.34 -4.97
N ILE A 5 -2.47 -1.49 -4.57
CA ILE A 5 -1.34 -2.12 -5.26
C ILE A 5 -1.75 -2.56 -6.67
N LYS A 6 -2.90 -3.21 -6.81
CA LYS A 6 -3.42 -3.61 -8.13
C LYS A 6 -3.58 -2.40 -9.04
N ARG A 7 -4.14 -1.31 -8.53
CA ARG A 7 -4.29 -0.05 -9.26
C ARG A 7 -2.94 0.51 -9.70
N SER A 8 -1.96 0.55 -8.79
CA SER A 8 -0.62 1.03 -9.06
C SER A 8 0.05 0.31 -10.23
N VAL A 9 -0.06 -1.02 -10.28
CA VAL A 9 0.52 -1.82 -11.36
C VAL A 9 -0.28 -1.67 -12.66
N THR A 10 -1.61 -1.78 -12.59
CA THR A 10 -2.45 -1.72 -13.80
C THR A 10 -2.38 -0.36 -14.47
N GLU A 11 -2.52 0.74 -13.72
CA GLU A 11 -2.46 2.09 -14.28
C GLU A 11 -1.01 2.51 -14.59
N GLY A 12 -0.06 2.19 -13.70
CA GLY A 12 1.34 2.59 -13.88
C GLY A 12 2.02 1.97 -15.11
N LEU A 13 1.59 0.78 -15.55
CA LEU A 13 2.10 0.14 -16.77
C LEU A 13 1.69 0.86 -18.07
N GLU A 14 0.61 1.63 -18.03
CA GLU A 14 0.10 2.38 -19.20
C GLU A 14 0.64 3.82 -19.25
N MET A 15 1.51 4.19 -18.30
CA MET A 15 2.03 5.55 -18.13
C MET A 15 3.52 5.64 -18.44
N PRO A 16 4.04 6.84 -18.79
CA PRO A 16 5.49 7.08 -18.79
C PRO A 16 6.10 6.74 -17.42
N MET A 17 7.30 6.16 -17.42
CA MET A 17 7.97 5.63 -16.23
C MET A 17 7.95 6.58 -15.02
N TYR A 18 8.24 7.87 -15.26
CA TYR A 18 8.27 8.87 -14.18
C TYR A 18 6.90 9.10 -13.55
N GLU A 19 5.85 9.11 -14.35
CA GLU A 19 4.48 9.28 -13.86
C GLU A 19 3.99 8.01 -13.14
N GLY A 20 4.36 6.83 -13.63
CA GLY A 20 4.13 5.56 -12.94
C GLY A 20 4.74 5.55 -11.54
N PHE A 21 5.99 6.02 -11.39
CA PHE A 21 6.62 6.15 -10.07
C PHE A 21 5.94 7.19 -9.17
N ALA A 22 5.47 8.30 -9.73
CA ALA A 22 4.72 9.29 -8.97
C ALA A 22 3.40 8.71 -8.44
N LEU A 23 2.69 7.94 -9.28
CA LEU A 23 1.46 7.23 -8.91
C LEU A 23 1.72 6.19 -7.82
N GLU A 24 2.76 5.37 -7.98
CA GLU A 24 3.19 4.40 -6.97
C GLU A 24 3.43 5.08 -5.61
N ARG A 25 4.15 6.21 -5.61
CA ARG A 25 4.45 6.97 -4.39
C ARG A 25 3.19 7.50 -3.72
N GLU A 26 2.24 8.03 -4.48
CA GLU A 26 0.96 8.52 -3.94
C GLU A 26 0.15 7.39 -3.30
N LEU A 27 -0.02 6.28 -4.02
CA LEU A 27 -0.81 5.14 -3.57
C LEU A 27 -0.18 4.47 -2.35
N GLN A 28 1.15 4.38 -2.29
CA GLN A 28 1.87 3.88 -1.13
C GLN A 28 1.69 4.78 0.09
N ASN A 29 1.78 6.11 -0.06
CA ASN A 29 1.55 7.04 1.05
C ASN A 29 0.13 6.90 1.62
N ARG A 30 -0.87 6.75 0.75
CA ARG A 30 -2.27 6.49 1.16
C ARG A 30 -2.41 5.16 1.89
N LEU A 31 -1.74 4.11 1.42
CA LEU A 31 -1.73 2.80 2.06
C LEU A 31 -1.14 2.88 3.48
N PHE A 32 -0.04 3.61 3.67
CA PHE A 32 0.59 3.75 4.99
C PHE A 32 -0.23 4.56 6.00
N ALA A 33 -1.17 5.39 5.55
CA ALA A 33 -2.10 6.08 6.44
C ALA A 33 -3.21 5.14 6.99
N MET A 34 -3.46 3.99 6.36
CA MET A 34 -4.51 3.05 6.73
C MET A 34 -4.24 2.38 8.08
N ALA A 35 -5.32 2.00 8.78
CA ALA A 35 -5.23 1.32 10.07
C ALA A 35 -4.55 -0.05 9.94
N ASP A 36 -4.86 -0.79 8.86
CA ASP A 36 -4.26 -2.10 8.60
C ASP A 36 -2.75 -2.02 8.34
N ALA A 37 -2.26 -0.93 7.75
CA ALA A 37 -0.82 -0.73 7.56
C ALA A 37 -0.11 -0.55 8.91
N LYS A 38 -0.67 0.31 9.78
CA LYS A 38 -0.14 0.51 11.14
C LYS A 38 -0.16 -0.78 11.96
N GLU A 39 -1.23 -1.55 11.85
CA GLU A 39 -1.35 -2.86 12.52
C GLU A 39 -0.32 -3.86 11.98
N GLY A 40 -0.09 -3.91 10.67
CA GLY A 40 0.95 -4.75 10.08
C GLY A 40 2.34 -4.43 10.62
N PHE A 41 2.70 -3.15 10.68
CA PHE A 41 3.98 -2.71 11.26
C PHE A 41 4.09 -3.06 12.74
N ARG A 42 3.05 -2.78 13.52
CA ARG A 42 3.02 -3.08 14.95
C ARG A 42 3.14 -4.58 15.23
N ALA A 43 2.33 -5.39 14.55
CA ALA A 43 2.34 -6.84 14.72
C ALA A 43 3.69 -7.45 14.34
N PHE A 44 4.36 -6.91 13.31
CA PHE A 44 5.72 -7.32 12.93
C PHE A 44 6.74 -7.01 14.03
N LEU A 45 6.72 -5.79 14.58
CA LEU A 45 7.60 -5.39 15.68
C LEU A 45 7.36 -6.22 16.96
N GLU A 46 6.09 -6.50 17.27
CA GLU A 46 5.66 -7.30 18.42
C GLU A 46 5.78 -8.82 18.18
N LYS A 47 6.23 -9.26 17.00
CA LYS A 47 6.36 -10.68 16.59
C LYS A 47 5.08 -11.51 16.81
N ARG A 48 3.92 -10.90 16.58
CA ARG A 48 2.62 -11.56 16.67
C ARG A 48 1.91 -11.57 15.32
N LYS A 49 0.83 -12.36 15.24
CA LYS A 49 -0.03 -12.36 14.05
C LYS A 49 -0.79 -11.02 13.95
N PRO A 50 -0.77 -10.34 12.78
CA PRO A 50 -1.56 -9.12 12.57
C PRO A 50 -3.06 -9.43 12.46
N ALA A 51 -3.89 -8.52 12.96
CA ALA A 51 -5.34 -8.58 12.85
C ALA A 51 -5.86 -7.52 11.86
N PHE A 52 -5.85 -7.84 10.57
CA PHE A 52 -6.33 -6.95 9.51
C PHE A 52 -7.87 -6.89 9.47
N GLN A 53 -8.42 -5.70 9.28
CA GLN A 53 -9.86 -5.45 9.21
C GLN A 53 -10.36 -5.12 7.78
N GLY A 54 -9.44 -5.02 6.81
CA GLY A 54 -9.74 -4.68 5.42
C GLY A 54 -10.01 -3.18 5.22
N LYS A 55 -9.48 -2.31 6.08
CA LYS A 55 -9.74 -0.87 6.10
C LYS A 55 -8.47 -0.05 5.92
#